data_AF-A0A7V6HTG5-F1
#
_entry.id   AF-A0A7V6HTG5-F1
#
_cell.length_a   1.000
_cell.length_b   1.000
_cell.length_c   1.000
_cell.angle_alpha   90.00
_cell.angle_beta   90.00
_cell.angle_gamma   90.00
#
_symmetry.space_group_name_H-M   'P 1'
#
loop_
_entity.id
_entity.type
_entity.pdbx_description
1 polymer ?
#
loop_
_entity_poly.entity_id
_entity_poly.type
_entity_poly.pdbx_seq_one_letter_code
_entity_poly.pdbx_strand_id
1 'polypeptide(L)'
;MDNNKKIIPIAQKSKGYIFLMIFAEVLFISGFVVLRFMSDGTMEKFVQAVCLLLGLGFLIHIIYLLLLPNDLICATEKGFVVKTVGNQELDIPFDQIIEVIQKNSQARSFQYPFGSIIIVTSDTRIRIRGISGVDKVKSKMVEIIATYKAKNASE
;
A
#
# COMPACT_ATOMS: atom_id res chain seq x y z
N MET A 1 -6.83 4.07 28.62
CA MET A 1 -6.24 5.06 27.69
C MET A 1 -4.81 5.25 28.14
N ASP A 2 -3.88 4.50 27.53
CA ASP A 2 -2.52 4.38 28.04
C ASP A 2 -1.55 5.23 27.20
N ASN A 3 -0.97 6.21 27.91
CA ASN A 3 0.27 6.94 27.67
C ASN A 3 0.81 7.02 26.24
N ASN A 4 0.64 8.20 25.62
CA ASN A 4 1.61 8.94 24.81
C ASN A 4 2.68 8.13 24.02
N LYS A 5 2.31 7.00 23.40
CA LYS A 5 3.17 6.30 22.44
C LYS A 5 3.43 7.29 21.31
N LYS A 6 4.67 7.76 21.20
CA LYS A 6 5.10 8.61 20.08
C LYS A 6 5.09 7.76 18.81
N ILE A 7 3.92 7.67 18.18
CA ILE A 7 3.72 6.96 16.92
C ILE A 7 4.21 7.88 15.81
N ILE A 8 5.33 7.53 15.18
CA ILE A 8 5.92 8.32 14.09
C ILE A 8 5.54 7.66 12.77
N PRO A 9 4.71 8.29 11.92
CA PRO A 9 4.43 7.76 10.59
C PRO A 9 5.73 7.75 9.76
N ILE A 10 6.01 6.62 9.14
CA ILE A 10 7.22 6.40 8.32
C ILE A 10 6.84 6.26 6.86
N ALA A 11 5.88 5.40 6.56
CA ALA A 11 5.49 5.08 5.20
C ALA A 11 4.03 5.43 4.98
N GLN A 12 3.78 6.18 3.90
CA GLN A 12 2.45 6.51 3.45
C GLN A 12 2.13 5.82 2.13
N LYS A 13 0.84 5.54 1.94
CA LYS A 13 0.33 5.00 0.69
C LYS A 13 0.56 5.98 -0.45
N SER A 14 1.07 5.48 -1.58
CA SER A 14 1.34 6.29 -2.75
C SER A 14 0.06 6.63 -3.52
N LYS A 15 -0.12 7.92 -3.81
CA LYS A 15 -1.14 8.40 -4.75
C LYS A 15 -0.97 7.81 -6.13
N GLY A 16 0.27 7.58 -6.58
CA GLY A 16 0.54 6.95 -7.87
C GLY A 16 0.10 5.48 -7.91
N TYR A 17 0.23 4.76 -6.80
CA TYR A 17 -0.29 3.40 -6.69
C TYR A 17 -1.82 3.38 -6.73
N ILE A 18 -2.47 4.32 -6.03
CA ILE A 18 -3.92 4.51 -6.06
C ILE A 18 -4.40 4.81 -7.49
N PHE A 19 -3.76 5.76 -8.17
CA PHE A 19 -4.08 6.10 -9.55
C PHE A 19 -3.95 4.89 -10.49
N LEU A 20 -2.89 4.09 -10.37
CA LEU A 20 -2.70 2.91 -11.20
C LEU A 20 -3.85 1.90 -11.04
N MET A 21 -4.33 1.69 -9.81
CA MET A 21 -5.45 0.80 -9.55
C MET A 21 -6.75 1.34 -10.15
N ILE A 22 -7.02 2.64 -9.99
CA ILE A 22 -8.18 3.29 -10.63
C ILE A 22 -8.12 3.14 -12.15
N PHE A 23 -6.96 3.41 -12.74
CA PHE A 23 -6.78 3.33 -14.17
C PHE A 23 -7.02 1.91 -14.71
N ALA A 24 -6.54 0.89 -13.99
CA ALA A 24 -6.79 -0.51 -14.35
C ALA A 24 -8.29 -0.88 -14.27
N GLU A 25 -9.02 -0.40 -13.27
CA GLU A 25 -10.48 -0.60 -13.17
C GLU A 25 -11.23 0.08 -14.31
N VAL A 26 -10.86 1.32 -14.66
CA VAL A 26 -11.46 2.05 -15.78
C VAL A 26 -11.23 1.31 -17.10
N LEU A 27 -10.02 0.79 -17.33
CA LEU A 27 -9.71 -0.03 -18.52
C LEU A 27 -10.50 -1.34 -18.55
N PHE A 28 -10.70 -1.98 -17.41
CA PHE A 28 -11.50 -3.20 -17.32
C PHE A 28 -12.97 -2.93 -17.67
N ILE A 29 -13.54 -1.86 -17.11
CA ILE A 29 -14.91 -1.43 -17.39
C ILE A 29 -15.05 -1.08 -18.88
N SER A 30 -14.13 -0.31 -19.45
CA SER A 30 -14.21 0.09 -20.86
C SER A 30 -14.12 -1.12 -21.80
N GLY A 31 -13.24 -2.08 -21.52
CA GLY A 31 -13.15 -3.34 -22.29
C GLY A 31 -14.45 -4.14 -22.25
N PHE A 32 -15.07 -4.28 -21.07
CA PHE A 32 -16.33 -5.00 -20.92
C PHE A 32 -17.49 -4.30 -21.63
N VAL A 33 -17.53 -2.96 -21.58
CA VAL A 33 -18.49 -2.13 -22.31
C VAL A 33 -18.39 -2.35 -23.82
N VAL A 34 -17.17 -2.37 -24.37
CA VAL A 34 -16.93 -2.63 -25.80
C VAL A 34 -17.37 -4.04 -26.19
N LEU A 35 -17.01 -5.06 -25.41
CA LEU A 35 -17.43 -6.45 -25.65
C LEU A 35 -18.96 -6.60 -25.66
N ARG A 36 -19.65 -5.92 -24.74
CA ARG A 36 -21.11 -5.98 -24.65
C ARG A 36 -21.79 -5.22 -25.79
N PHE A 37 -21.22 -4.11 -26.26
CA PHE A 37 -21.70 -3.42 -27.46
C PHE A 37 -21.63 -4.32 -28.69
N MET A 38 -20.52 -5.04 -28.87
CA MET A 38 -20.34 -5.98 -29.98
C MET A 38 -21.30 -7.17 -29.95
N SER A 39 -21.81 -7.55 -28.76
CA SER A 39 -22.74 -8.68 -28.60
C SER A 39 -24.19 -8.32 -28.99
N ASP A 40 -24.72 -7.18 -28.51
CA ASP A 40 -26.17 -6.97 -28.43
C ASP A 40 -26.70 -5.73 -29.18
N GLY A 41 -25.84 -4.96 -29.86
CA GLY A 41 -26.15 -3.99 -30.93
C GLY A 41 -27.13 -2.82 -30.64
N THR A 42 -27.77 -2.79 -29.48
CA THR A 42 -28.82 -1.83 -29.13
C THR A 42 -28.30 -0.77 -28.17
N MET A 43 -28.46 0.50 -28.55
CA MET A 43 -27.92 1.64 -27.79
C MET A 43 -28.48 1.74 -26.36
N GLU A 44 -29.72 1.33 -26.13
CA GLU A 44 -30.36 1.40 -24.81
C GLU A 44 -29.72 0.42 -23.80
N LYS A 45 -29.53 -0.84 -24.20
CA LYS A 45 -28.85 -1.84 -23.36
C LYS A 45 -27.38 -1.51 -23.14
N PHE A 46 -26.75 -0.87 -24.13
CA PHE A 46 -25.38 -0.38 -24.00
C PHE A 46 -25.28 0.69 -22.91
N VAL A 47 -26.13 1.72 -22.95
CA VAL A 47 -26.14 2.79 -21.94
C VAL A 47 -26.43 2.24 -20.54
N GLN A 48 -27.39 1.31 -20.41
CA GLN A 48 -27.69 0.67 -19.12
C GLN A 48 -26.49 -0.12 -18.58
N ALA A 49 -25.79 -0.88 -19.42
CA ALA A 49 -24.61 -1.64 -19.01
C ALA A 49 -23.45 -0.72 -18.59
N VAL A 50 -23.22 0.38 -19.32
CA VAL A 50 -22.20 1.39 -18.99
C VAL A 50 -22.51 2.01 -17.63
N CYS A 51 -23.73 2.49 -17.41
CA CYS A 51 -24.13 3.10 -16.14
C CYS A 51 -23.98 2.13 -14.96
N LEU A 52 -24.38 0.87 -15.13
CA LEU A 52 -24.28 -0.14 -14.08
C LEU A 52 -22.82 -0.47 -13.75
N LEU A 53 -21.95 -0.62 -14.75
CA LEU A 53 -20.53 -0.90 -14.54
C LEU A 53 -19.78 0.29 -13.93
N LEU A 54 -20.09 1.51 -14.37
CA LEU A 54 -19.53 2.73 -13.76
C LEU A 54 -19.98 2.85 -12.29
N GLY A 55 -21.25 2.58 -11.99
CA GLY A 55 -21.77 2.57 -10.62
C GLY A 55 -21.11 1.51 -9.75
N LEU A 56 -20.94 0.28 -10.27
CA LEU A 56 -20.28 -0.80 -9.54
C LEU A 56 -18.79 -0.50 -9.32
N GLY A 57 -18.10 0.00 -10.34
CA GLY A 57 -16.71 0.42 -10.25
C GLY A 57 -16.51 1.53 -9.22
N PHE A 58 -17.39 2.53 -9.21
CA PHE A 58 -17.36 3.60 -8.22
C PHE A 58 -17.59 3.08 -6.79
N LEU A 59 -18.51 2.13 -6.61
CA LEU A 59 -18.79 1.53 -5.30
C LEU A 59 -17.62 0.69 -4.79
N ILE A 60 -17.02 -0.14 -5.64
CA ILE A 60 -15.79 -0.89 -5.34
C ILE A 60 -14.67 0.08 -4.97
N HIS A 61 -14.54 1.18 -5.70
CA HIS A 61 -13.54 2.21 -5.44
C HIS A 61 -13.68 2.85 -4.05
N ILE A 62 -14.90 3.25 -3.67
CA ILE A 62 -15.19 3.80 -2.33
C ILE A 62 -14.83 2.79 -1.24
N ILE A 63 -15.24 1.52 -1.40
CA ILE A 63 -14.94 0.46 -0.45
C ILE A 63 -13.42 0.28 -0.32
N TYR A 64 -12.70 0.29 -1.43
CA TYR A 64 -11.25 0.12 -1.45
C TYR A 64 -10.52 1.30 -0.77
N LEU A 65 -10.97 2.54 -1.00
CA LEU A 65 -10.44 3.72 -0.31
C LEU A 65 -10.68 3.66 1.20
N LEU A 66 -11.86 3.19 1.63
CA LEU A 66 -12.20 3.07 3.05
C LEU A 66 -11.42 1.96 3.77
N LEU A 67 -11.15 0.84 3.08
CA LEU A 67 -10.50 -0.32 3.68
C LEU A 67 -8.97 -0.21 3.78
N LEU A 68 -8.35 0.74 3.09
CA LEU A 68 -6.89 0.86 3.06
C LEU A 68 -6.38 1.96 3.99
N PRO A 69 -5.44 1.63 4.89
CA PRO A 69 -4.87 2.63 5.77
C PRO A 69 -4.05 3.65 4.97
N ASN A 70 -4.14 4.92 5.40
CA ASN A 70 -3.34 6.01 4.83
C ASN A 70 -1.85 5.86 5.19
N ASP A 71 -1.58 5.51 6.45
CA ASP A 71 -0.25 5.19 6.96
C ASP A 71 -0.05 3.67 6.95
N LEU A 72 0.98 3.22 6.23
CA LEU A 72 1.29 1.79 6.06
C LEU A 72 2.28 1.29 7.11
N ILE A 73 3.18 2.15 7.57
CA ILE A 73 4.20 1.81 8.57
C ILE A 73 4.36 2.97 9.54
N CYS A 74 4.28 2.65 10.83
CA CYS A 74 4.56 3.58 11.92
C CYS A 74 5.70 3.05 12.80
N ALA A 75 6.56 3.94 13.29
CA ALA A 75 7.52 3.61 14.34
C ALA A 75 6.88 3.80 15.72
N THR A 76 7.22 2.88 16.61
CA THR A 76 6.99 2.98 18.05
C THR A 76 8.33 2.89 18.78
N GLU A 77 8.31 2.97 20.11
CA GLU A 77 9.53 2.84 20.91
C GLU A 77 10.17 1.45 20.86
N LYS A 78 9.39 0.40 20.56
CA LYS A 78 9.81 -1.01 20.64
C LYS A 78 9.90 -1.71 19.28
N GLY A 79 9.37 -1.10 18.22
CA GLY A 79 9.29 -1.73 16.91
C GLY A 79 8.51 -0.92 15.88
N PHE A 80 8.25 -1.54 14.74
CA PHE A 80 7.37 -1.00 13.71
C PHE A 80 5.97 -1.60 13.80
N VAL A 81 4.95 -0.77 13.63
CA VAL A 81 3.56 -1.18 13.42
C VAL A 81 3.29 -1.11 11.92
N VAL A 82 2.98 -2.25 11.31
CA VAL A 82 2.55 -2.32 9.91
C VAL A 82 1.04 -2.40 9.87
N LYS A 83 0.41 -1.46 9.15
CA LYS A 83 -1.04 -1.44 8.99
C LYS A 83 -1.42 -2.04 7.64
N THR A 84 -2.31 -3.03 7.67
CA THR A 84 -2.78 -3.74 6.47
C THR A 84 -4.27 -3.48 6.22
N VAL A 85 -4.84 -4.14 5.20
CA VAL A 85 -6.24 -3.95 4.79
C VAL A 85 -7.17 -4.24 5.97
N GLY A 86 -8.17 -3.38 6.18
CA GLY A 86 -9.09 -3.48 7.31
C GLY A 86 -8.50 -2.97 8.64
N ASN A 87 -7.46 -2.13 8.59
CA ASN A 87 -6.75 -1.61 9.76
C ASN A 87 -6.20 -2.71 10.70
N GLN A 88 -5.92 -3.89 10.16
CA GLN A 88 -5.20 -4.91 10.92
C GLN A 88 -3.77 -4.44 11.14
N GLU A 89 -3.36 -4.38 12.41
CA GLU A 89 -2.04 -3.95 12.82
C GLU A 89 -1.16 -5.16 13.11
N LEU A 90 0.06 -5.14 12.58
CA LEU A 90 1.09 -6.13 12.83
C LEU A 90 2.29 -5.44 13.47
N ASP A 91 2.54 -5.75 14.74
CA ASP A 91 3.70 -5.28 15.48
C ASP A 91 4.94 -6.11 15.13
N ILE A 92 6.02 -5.44 14.79
CA ILE A 92 7.32 -6.03 14.46
C ILE A 92 8.37 -5.43 15.40
N PRO A 93 8.78 -6.16 16.45
CA PRO A 93 9.83 -5.75 17.38
C PRO A 93 11.19 -5.52 16.69
N PHE A 94 11.96 -4.52 17.12
CA PHE A 94 13.24 -4.18 16.49
C PHE A 94 14.31 -5.26 16.60
N ASP A 95 14.29 -6.04 17.68
CA ASP A 95 15.17 -7.17 17.95
C ASP A 95 14.98 -8.32 16.95
N GLN A 96 13.77 -8.48 16.42
CA GLN A 96 13.44 -9.51 15.44
C GLN A 96 13.82 -9.11 14.01
N ILE A 97 14.12 -7.83 13.75
CA ILE A 97 14.41 -7.33 12.41
C ILE A 97 15.86 -7.62 12.03
N ILE A 98 16.02 -8.48 11.03
CA ILE A 98 17.32 -8.82 10.44
C ILE A 98 17.67 -7.78 9.38
N GLU A 99 16.74 -7.50 8.47
CA GLU A 99 17.01 -6.64 7.31
C GLU A 99 15.75 -5.90 6.83
N VAL A 100 15.94 -4.71 6.26
CA VAL A 100 14.91 -3.95 5.54
C VAL A 100 15.35 -3.77 4.08
N ILE A 101 14.62 -4.40 3.16
CA ILE A 101 14.92 -4.40 1.73
C ILE A 101 13.92 -3.48 1.02
N GLN A 102 14.44 -2.59 0.16
CA GLN A 102 13.61 -1.82 -0.75
C GLN A 102 13.48 -2.49 -2.10
N LYS A 103 12.29 -2.40 -2.71
CA LYS A 103 12.06 -2.84 -4.07
C LYS A 103 11.21 -1.80 -4.79
N ASN A 104 11.84 -1.07 -5.70
CA ASN A 104 11.18 -0.07 -6.53
C ASN A 104 10.23 -0.77 -7.53
N SER A 105 9.03 -0.20 -7.72
CA SER A 105 8.16 -0.69 -8.78
C SER A 105 8.65 -0.14 -10.11
N GLN A 106 8.91 -1.02 -11.06
CA GLN A 106 9.33 -0.66 -12.41
C GLN A 106 8.64 -1.57 -13.42
N ALA A 107 8.21 -0.99 -14.54
CA ALA A 107 7.93 -1.69 -15.78
C ALA A 107 9.17 -1.62 -16.69
N ARG A 108 9.20 -2.40 -17.78
CA ARG A 108 10.35 -2.48 -18.72
C ARG A 108 10.93 -1.12 -19.14
N SER A 109 10.10 -0.08 -19.22
CA SER A 109 10.51 1.25 -19.67
C SER A 109 10.03 2.39 -18.76
N PHE A 110 9.47 2.08 -17.58
CA PHE A 110 8.90 3.11 -16.70
C PHE A 110 9.17 2.81 -15.24
N GLN A 111 9.82 3.75 -14.54
CA GLN A 111 10.01 3.67 -13.10
C GLN A 111 8.84 4.36 -12.41
N TYR A 112 8.11 3.61 -11.59
CA TYR A 112 6.97 4.18 -10.87
C TYR A 112 7.46 5.00 -9.66
N PRO A 113 6.72 6.05 -9.26
CA PRO A 113 7.06 6.86 -8.08
C PRO A 113 6.73 6.15 -6.75
N PHE A 114 6.56 4.83 -6.78
CA PHE A 114 6.21 4.00 -5.63
C PHE A 114 6.88 2.65 -5.71
N GLY A 115 6.93 1.93 -4.60
CA GLY A 115 7.52 0.61 -4.54
C GLY A 115 7.02 -0.20 -3.35
N SER A 116 7.88 -1.08 -2.86
CA SER A 116 7.61 -1.93 -1.72
C SER A 116 8.79 -1.98 -0.77
N ILE A 117 8.48 -2.07 0.53
CA ILE A 117 9.45 -2.42 1.58
C ILE A 117 9.20 -3.88 1.96
N ILE A 118 10.27 -4.62 2.15
CA ILE A 118 10.26 -5.99 2.68
C ILE A 118 11.01 -5.96 3.99
N ILE A 119 10.30 -6.28 5.08
CA ILE A 119 10.89 -6.44 6.41
C ILE A 119 11.17 -7.93 6.58
N VAL A 120 12.43 -8.27 6.78
CA VAL A 120 12.88 -9.64 7.02
C VAL A 120 13.07 -9.81 8.53
N THR A 121 12.28 -10.68 9.13
CA THR A 121 12.43 -11.08 10.54
C THR A 121 13.05 -12.47 10.65
N SER A 122 13.36 -12.91 11.87
CA SER A 122 13.77 -14.29 12.18
C SER A 122 12.84 -15.34 11.57
N ASP A 123 11.54 -15.08 11.60
CA ASP A 123 10.52 -16.09 11.31
C ASP A 123 9.78 -15.83 10.00
N THR A 124 9.75 -14.58 9.52
CA THR A 124 8.87 -14.19 8.42
C THR A 124 9.49 -13.16 7.48
N ARG A 125 8.88 -13.02 6.29
CA ARG A 125 9.14 -11.92 5.36
C ARG A 125 7.85 -11.18 5.07
N ILE A 126 7.79 -9.93 5.51
CA ILE A 126 6.59 -9.10 5.41
C ILE A 126 6.80 -8.10 4.29
N ARG A 127 6.01 -8.21 3.21
CA ARG A 127 6.11 -7.32 2.06
C ARG A 127 4.98 -6.31 2.05
N ILE A 128 5.34 -5.03 2.09
CA ILE A 128 4.41 -3.90 2.13
C ILE A 128 4.53 -3.15 0.81
N ARG A 129 3.44 -3.08 0.05
CA ARG A 129 3.42 -2.55 -1.33
C ARG A 129 2.78 -1.16 -1.39
N GLY A 130 3.04 -0.45 -2.50
CA GLY A 130 2.39 0.83 -2.78
C GLY A 130 2.89 1.98 -1.91
N ILE A 131 4.13 1.89 -1.42
CA ILE A 131 4.74 2.93 -0.57
C ILE A 131 5.28 4.05 -1.46
N SER A 132 5.00 5.30 -1.09
CA SER A 132 5.60 6.49 -1.71
C SER A 132 7.00 6.74 -1.18
N GLY A 133 7.95 7.13 -2.05
CA GLY A 133 9.30 7.54 -1.63
C GLY A 133 10.07 6.44 -0.88
N VAL A 134 10.06 5.22 -1.42
CA VAL A 134 10.59 4.00 -0.76
C VAL A 134 12.03 4.16 -0.28
N ASP A 135 12.89 4.87 -1.02
CA ASP A 135 14.28 5.11 -0.61
C ASP A 135 14.36 5.88 0.72
N LYS A 136 13.54 6.95 0.86
CA LYS A 136 13.47 7.73 2.10
C LYS A 136 12.91 6.92 3.25
N VAL A 137 11.90 6.08 2.97
CA VAL A 137 11.31 5.17 3.95
C VAL A 137 12.34 4.16 4.45
N LYS A 138 13.09 3.51 3.54
CA LYS A 138 14.15 2.56 3.91
C LYS A 138 15.20 3.24 4.78
N SER A 139 15.75 4.38 4.34
CA SER A 139 16.79 5.10 5.09
C SER A 139 16.32 5.46 6.49
N LYS A 140 15.08 5.98 6.62
CA LYS A 140 14.48 6.31 7.92
C LYS A 140 14.26 5.08 8.80
N MET A 141 13.84 3.95 8.24
CA MET A 141 13.68 2.71 9.00
C MET A 141 15.02 2.18 9.52
N VAL A 142 16.06 2.17 8.68
CA VAL A 142 17.41 1.73 9.05
C VAL A 142 18.00 2.63 10.14
N GLU A 143 17.83 3.95 10.02
CA GLU A 143 18.24 4.93 11.03
C GLU A 143 17.60 4.64 12.39
N ILE A 144 16.27 4.45 12.42
CA ILE A 144 15.53 4.16 13.67
C ILE A 144 16.01 2.84 14.30
N ILE A 145 16.21 1.78 13.51
CA ILE A 145 16.72 0.50 14.02
C ILE A 145 18.13 0.68 14.60
N ALA A 146 19.00 1.43 13.91
CA ALA A 146 20.37 1.66 14.37
C ALA A 146 20.42 2.45 15.68
N THR A 147 19.60 3.50 15.81
CA THR A 147 19.47 4.28 17.05
C THR A 147 18.99 3.40 18.21
N TYR A 148 18.02 2.51 17.96
CA TYR A 148 17.54 1.57 18.97
C TYR A 148 18.64 0.60 19.43
N LYS A 149 19.36 -0.01 18.48
CA LYS A 149 20.45 -0.95 18.79
C LYS A 149 21.59 -0.27 19.57
N ALA A 150 21.93 0.98 19.23
CA ALA A 150 22.94 1.75 19.94
C ALA A 150 22.53 2.04 21.40
N LYS A 151 21.26 2.42 21.63
CA LYS A 151 20.73 2.68 22.98
C LYS A 151 20.76 1.42 23.86
N ASN A 152 20.32 0.28 23.35
CA ASN A 152 20.32 -0.97 24.11
C ASN A 152 21.71 -1.57 24.34
N ALA A 153 22.71 -1.23 23.52
CA ALA A 153 24.08 -1.67 23.73
C ALA A 153 24.81 -0.84 24.81
N SER A 154 24.26 0.31 25.20
CA SER A 154 24.80 1.20 26.24
C SER A 154 24.15 1.03 27.62
N GLU A 155 23.13 0.17 27.73
CA GLU A 155 22.48 -0.26 28.97
C GLU A 155 22.97 -1.66 29.38
#